data_AF-A0A8T0VPM4-F1
#
_entry.id   AF-A0A8T0VPM4-F1
#
_cell.length_a   1.000
_cell.length_b   1.000
_cell.length_c   1.000
_cell.angle_alpha   90.00
_cell.angle_beta   90.00
_cell.angle_gamma   90.00
#
_symmetry.space_group_name_H-M   'P 1'
#
loop_
_entity.id
_entity.type
_entity.pdbx_description
1 polymer ?
#
loop_
_entity_poly.entity_id
_entity_poly.type
_entity_poly.pdbx_seq_one_letter_code
_entity_poly.pdbx_strand_id
1 'polypeptide(L)'
;MSSSSGVLGEDIVSFGRESELKPQRAVFGCENSETGDLFSQHADGIMGLGRGQLSIMDQLVDKGVISDSFSLCYGGMDVGGGAMVLGGMPSPSDMVFSRSDPVRSPYYNIELREIHVGGKALRVDPRVFDSKHGTVLDSGTTYAYLPEQAFVSFKDAVTSKVHSLKKIRGPDPNYKDICFAGAGRNVSQLHEVFPAVDMVFGNGQKLSLTPENYLFRHSKVDGAYCLGVFQNGKDPTTLLGGIIVRNTLVTYDRHNEKIGFWKTNCSELWERLHIGGASSPAPSSDTGSQADMSPAPAPSGLPEFDVGLITIDMSINVTYPNLKPHLHELSELIAKELEIDSRQVRVMNVTSQGNSTLIRWGIFPAGPDNAMSNTTAMVASTRTY
;
A
#
# COMPACT_ATOMS: atom_id res chain seq x y z
N MET A 1 8.15 -4.50 -19.94
CA MET A 1 6.83 -5.06 -19.62
C MET A 1 7.06 -6.28 -18.77
N SER A 2 6.36 -6.38 -17.66
CA SER A 2 6.41 -7.53 -16.77
C SER A 2 5.29 -8.50 -17.13
N SER A 3 5.49 -9.79 -16.87
CA SER A 3 4.52 -10.82 -17.19
C SER A 3 4.72 -12.02 -16.27
N SER A 4 3.65 -12.78 -16.08
CA SER A 4 3.63 -14.00 -15.29
C SER A 4 2.77 -15.05 -16.00
N SER A 5 3.11 -16.32 -15.84
CA SER A 5 2.35 -17.45 -16.38
C SER A 5 2.39 -18.62 -15.40
N GLY A 6 1.32 -19.42 -15.40
CA GLY A 6 1.11 -20.41 -14.36
C GLY A 6 -0.11 -21.29 -14.62
N VAL A 7 -0.52 -22.00 -13.57
CA VAL A 7 -1.71 -22.85 -13.55
C VAL A 7 -2.67 -22.35 -12.47
N LEU A 8 -3.97 -22.60 -12.66
CA LEU A 8 -4.93 -22.31 -11.60
C LEU A 8 -4.81 -23.33 -10.47
N GLY A 9 -4.84 -22.83 -9.24
CA GLY A 9 -4.96 -23.60 -8.01
C GLY A 9 -6.14 -23.12 -7.19
N GLU A 10 -6.59 -23.94 -6.25
CA GLU A 10 -7.59 -23.56 -5.25
C GLU A 10 -7.04 -23.86 -3.86
N ASP A 11 -7.02 -22.85 -2.99
CA ASP A 11 -6.65 -23.03 -1.59
C ASP A 11 -7.36 -22.03 -0.67
N ILE A 12 -7.08 -22.10 0.62
CA ILE A 12 -7.65 -21.22 1.64
C ILE A 12 -6.87 -19.90 1.68
N VAL A 13 -7.59 -18.80 1.51
CA VAL A 13 -7.10 -17.43 1.70
C VAL A 13 -7.63 -16.89 3.03
N SER A 14 -6.75 -16.26 3.81
CA SER A 14 -7.06 -15.59 5.06
C SER A 14 -6.44 -14.20 5.08
N PHE A 15 -7.16 -13.21 5.62
CA PHE A 15 -6.74 -11.80 5.66
C PHE A 15 -6.22 -11.38 7.05
N GLY A 16 -5.64 -12.32 7.79
CA GLY A 16 -5.10 -12.10 9.13
C GLY A 16 -6.13 -12.24 10.24
N ARG A 17 -5.64 -12.26 11.49
CA ARG A 17 -6.45 -12.53 12.70
C ARG A 17 -7.40 -11.39 13.07
N GLU A 18 -7.09 -10.19 12.63
CA GLU A 18 -7.88 -8.99 12.93
C GLU A 18 -9.03 -8.81 11.93
N SER A 19 -9.08 -9.61 10.87
CA SER A 19 -10.19 -9.60 9.92
C SER A 19 -11.39 -10.37 10.48
N GLU A 20 -12.58 -9.77 10.42
CA GLU A 20 -13.85 -10.47 10.67
C GLU A 20 -14.17 -11.52 9.58
N LEU A 21 -13.55 -11.39 8.40
CA LEU A 21 -13.73 -12.32 7.30
C LEU A 21 -13.02 -13.64 7.60
N LYS A 22 -13.81 -14.66 7.93
CA LYS A 22 -13.32 -16.02 8.11
C LYS A 22 -12.58 -16.51 6.85
N PRO A 23 -11.57 -17.38 6.98
CA PRO A 23 -10.85 -17.92 5.84
C PRO A 23 -11.78 -18.50 4.78
N GLN A 24 -11.52 -18.17 3.51
CA GLN A 24 -12.33 -18.60 2.38
C GLN A 24 -11.49 -19.42 1.41
N ARG A 25 -12.08 -20.46 0.80
CA ARG A 25 -11.44 -21.06 -0.39
C ARG A 25 -11.46 -20.04 -1.53
N ALA A 26 -10.40 -19.93 -2.31
CA ALA A 26 -10.37 -19.11 -3.50
C ALA A 26 -9.52 -19.78 -4.58
N VAL A 27 -9.91 -19.57 -5.82
CA VAL A 27 -9.14 -19.94 -7.00
C VAL A 27 -8.16 -18.80 -7.32
N PHE A 28 -6.90 -19.11 -7.51
CA PHE A 28 -5.86 -18.14 -7.87
C PHE A 28 -4.83 -18.76 -8.82
N GLY A 29 -3.94 -17.94 -9.38
CA GLY A 29 -2.86 -18.42 -10.24
C GLY A 29 -1.63 -18.80 -9.43
N CYS A 30 -1.16 -20.03 -9.57
CA CYS A 30 0.16 -20.46 -9.12
C CYS A 30 1.17 -20.16 -10.22
N GLU A 31 2.04 -19.19 -9.98
CA GLU A 31 3.03 -18.72 -10.96
C GLU A 31 4.16 -19.74 -11.13
N ASN A 32 4.45 -20.11 -12.38
CA ASN A 32 5.56 -21.01 -12.74
C ASN A 32 6.70 -20.27 -13.44
N SER A 33 6.43 -19.05 -13.91
CA SER A 33 7.40 -18.20 -14.60
C SER A 33 6.96 -16.75 -14.49
N GLU A 34 7.93 -15.88 -14.21
CA GLU A 34 7.75 -14.44 -14.09
C GLU A 34 8.89 -13.69 -14.84
N THR A 35 8.61 -12.46 -15.26
CA THR A 35 9.57 -11.63 -16.00
C THR A 35 9.45 -10.17 -15.59
N GLY A 36 10.53 -9.41 -15.72
CA GLY A 36 10.53 -7.96 -15.50
C GLY A 36 10.45 -7.61 -14.02
N ASP A 37 9.72 -6.55 -13.71
CA ASP A 37 9.67 -6.01 -12.34
C ASP A 37 9.02 -6.98 -11.34
N LEU A 38 8.16 -7.89 -11.81
CA LEU A 38 7.55 -8.94 -10.99
C LEU A 38 8.58 -9.88 -10.36
N PHE A 39 9.64 -10.22 -11.10
CA PHE A 39 10.72 -11.08 -10.57
C PHE A 39 11.60 -10.35 -9.54
N SER A 40 11.68 -9.02 -9.62
CA SER A 40 12.59 -8.23 -8.78
C SER A 40 11.95 -7.64 -7.53
N GLN A 41 10.62 -7.74 -7.39
CA GLN A 41 9.90 -7.21 -6.23
C GLN A 41 10.07 -8.14 -5.02
N HIS A 42 9.80 -7.62 -3.83
CA HIS A 42 9.88 -8.42 -2.59
C HIS A 42 8.61 -9.25 -2.32
N ALA A 43 7.52 -8.97 -3.03
CA ALA A 43 6.26 -9.68 -2.88
C ALA A 43 6.24 -10.97 -3.71
N ASP A 44 5.79 -12.07 -3.12
CA ASP A 44 5.68 -13.39 -3.76
C ASP A 44 4.48 -13.54 -4.72
N GLY A 45 3.81 -12.44 -5.07
CA GLY A 45 2.68 -12.45 -5.99
C GLY A 45 1.83 -11.18 -5.98
N ILE A 46 0.72 -11.22 -6.72
CA ILE A 46 -0.22 -10.10 -6.86
C ILE A 46 -1.63 -10.52 -6.44
N MET A 47 -2.24 -9.74 -5.55
CA MET A 47 -3.66 -9.81 -5.26
C MET A 47 -4.44 -8.88 -6.19
N GLY A 48 -5.07 -9.44 -7.22
CA GLY A 48 -5.90 -8.69 -8.15
C GLY A 48 -7.25 -8.28 -7.56
N LEU A 49 -7.49 -6.96 -7.44
CA LEU A 49 -8.77 -6.37 -7.00
C LEU A 49 -9.62 -5.85 -8.16
N GLY A 50 -9.17 -6.07 -9.40
CA GLY A 50 -9.87 -5.63 -10.62
C GLY A 50 -11.17 -6.39 -10.86
N ARG A 51 -11.93 -5.95 -11.86
CA ARG A 51 -13.18 -6.60 -12.26
C ARG A 51 -12.89 -7.87 -13.07
N GLY A 52 -13.37 -9.01 -12.62
CA GLY A 52 -13.18 -10.29 -13.31
C GLY A 52 -13.43 -11.47 -12.38
N GLN A 53 -14.07 -12.53 -12.90
CA GLN A 53 -14.60 -13.65 -12.12
C GLN A 53 -13.58 -14.37 -11.22
N LEU A 54 -12.29 -14.30 -11.57
CA LEU A 54 -11.20 -14.89 -10.80
C LEU A 54 -10.53 -13.91 -9.82
N SER A 55 -10.95 -12.65 -9.79
CA SER A 55 -10.51 -11.69 -8.78
C SER A 55 -10.96 -12.15 -7.40
N ILE A 56 -10.18 -11.82 -6.37
CA ILE A 56 -10.56 -12.15 -5.00
C ILE A 56 -11.87 -11.44 -4.61
N MET A 57 -12.11 -10.25 -5.16
CA MET A 57 -13.33 -9.49 -4.91
C MET A 57 -14.57 -10.21 -5.44
N ASP A 58 -14.55 -10.66 -6.71
CA ASP A 58 -15.71 -11.35 -7.30
C ASP A 58 -16.00 -12.67 -6.60
N GLN A 59 -14.96 -13.46 -6.30
CA GLN A 59 -15.14 -14.72 -5.60
C GLN A 59 -15.73 -14.58 -4.19
N LEU A 60 -15.39 -13.51 -3.46
CA LEU A 60 -15.93 -13.24 -2.13
C LEU A 60 -17.36 -12.68 -2.19
N VAL A 61 -17.65 -11.82 -3.17
CA VAL A 61 -18.99 -11.26 -3.41
C VAL A 61 -19.96 -12.36 -3.84
N ASP A 62 -19.56 -13.24 -4.76
CA ASP A 62 -20.38 -14.37 -5.25
C ASP A 62 -20.74 -15.36 -4.13
N LYS A 63 -19.86 -15.48 -3.12
CA LYS A 63 -20.11 -16.27 -1.90
C LYS A 63 -21.02 -15.56 -0.89
N GLY A 64 -21.32 -14.29 -1.10
CA GLY A 64 -22.11 -13.47 -0.19
C GLY A 64 -21.44 -13.20 1.16
N VAL A 65 -20.10 -13.30 1.24
CA VAL A 65 -19.36 -13.09 2.50
C VAL A 65 -18.89 -11.65 2.68
N ILE A 66 -18.92 -10.84 1.62
CA ILE A 66 -18.73 -9.39 1.64
C ILE A 66 -19.73 -8.73 0.67
N SER A 67 -20.00 -7.44 0.86
CA SER A 67 -20.70 -6.64 -0.15
C SER A 67 -19.76 -6.25 -1.30
N ASP A 68 -20.32 -5.86 -2.45
CA ASP A 68 -19.56 -5.53 -3.65
C ASP A 68 -18.91 -4.13 -3.59
N SER A 69 -17.96 -4.00 -2.67
CA SER A 69 -17.17 -2.80 -2.43
C SER A 69 -15.88 -3.17 -1.70
N PHE A 70 -14.86 -2.33 -1.80
CA PHE A 70 -13.65 -2.40 -0.98
C PHE A 70 -13.01 -1.03 -0.86
N SER A 71 -12.09 -0.86 0.09
CA SER A 71 -11.37 0.39 0.26
C SER A 71 -9.88 0.18 0.49
N LEU A 72 -9.06 1.11 -0.01
CA LEU A 72 -7.62 1.15 0.17
C LEU A 72 -7.23 2.51 0.80
N CYS A 73 -6.37 2.49 1.81
CA CYS A 73 -5.86 3.69 2.47
C CYS A 73 -4.34 3.58 2.61
N TYR A 74 -3.58 4.36 1.82
CA TYR A 74 -2.13 4.36 1.91
C TYR A 74 -1.62 5.39 2.91
N GLY A 75 -0.61 5.01 3.69
CA GLY A 75 0.11 5.90 4.59
C GLY A 75 0.64 7.17 3.90
N GLY A 76 0.91 8.18 4.72
CA GLY A 76 1.44 9.47 4.27
C GLY A 76 2.90 9.42 3.82
N MET A 77 3.46 10.59 3.54
CA MET A 77 4.89 10.70 3.18
C MET A 77 5.84 10.34 4.35
N ASP A 78 5.40 10.55 5.60
CA ASP A 78 6.20 10.34 6.81
C ASP A 78 5.89 9.05 7.55
N VAL A 79 4.79 8.38 7.20
CA VAL A 79 4.29 7.21 7.92
C VAL A 79 3.95 6.12 6.91
N GLY A 80 4.62 4.97 7.04
CA GLY A 80 4.34 3.79 6.23
C GLY A 80 3.05 3.09 6.64
N GLY A 81 2.76 1.97 5.99
CA GLY A 81 1.57 1.17 6.26
C GLY A 81 0.31 1.72 5.59
N GLY A 82 -0.84 1.36 6.16
CA GLY A 82 -2.14 1.65 5.59
C GLY A 82 -3.19 0.65 6.07
N ALA A 83 -4.35 0.69 5.43
CA ALA A 83 -5.44 -0.25 5.70
C ALA A 83 -6.14 -0.66 4.40
N MET A 84 -6.66 -1.87 4.39
CA MET A 84 -7.56 -2.38 3.36
C MET A 84 -8.84 -2.84 4.04
N VAL A 85 -9.98 -2.48 3.47
CA VAL A 85 -11.31 -2.94 3.90
C VAL A 85 -11.91 -3.74 2.77
N LEU A 86 -12.33 -4.97 3.05
CA LEU A 86 -13.07 -5.82 2.11
C LEU A 86 -14.55 -5.76 2.48
N GLY A 87 -15.38 -5.39 1.51
CA GLY A 87 -16.78 -5.05 1.74
C GLY A 87 -17.00 -3.54 1.89
N GLY A 88 -18.27 -3.17 1.98
CA GLY A 88 -18.72 -1.80 2.15
C GLY A 88 -18.53 -1.29 3.57
N MET A 89 -18.20 -0.01 3.67
CA MET A 89 -18.13 0.71 4.93
C MET A 89 -19.00 1.97 4.87
N PRO A 90 -19.53 2.45 6.01
CA PRO A 90 -20.27 3.70 6.07
C PRO A 90 -19.44 4.85 5.48
N SER A 91 -20.06 5.62 4.58
CA SER A 91 -19.40 6.77 3.97
C SER A 91 -19.42 7.97 4.93
N PRO A 92 -18.25 8.54 5.29
CA PRO A 92 -18.19 9.80 6.02
C PRO A 92 -18.87 10.94 5.26
N SER A 93 -19.40 11.93 5.98
CA SER A 93 -20.17 13.04 5.38
C SER A 93 -19.34 13.95 4.47
N ASP A 94 -18.03 14.00 4.68
CA ASP A 94 -17.05 14.77 3.91
C ASP A 94 -16.37 13.94 2.79
N MET A 95 -16.78 12.69 2.58
CA MET A 95 -16.32 11.88 1.45
C MET A 95 -16.82 12.47 0.14
N VAL A 96 -15.92 12.63 -0.83
CA VAL A 96 -16.24 13.10 -2.19
C VAL A 96 -16.30 11.93 -3.16
N PHE A 97 -17.22 11.97 -4.12
CA PHE A 97 -17.45 10.86 -5.04
C PHE A 97 -17.22 11.26 -6.49
N SER A 98 -16.77 10.30 -7.28
CA SER A 98 -16.75 10.36 -8.74
C SER A 98 -17.40 9.12 -9.33
N ARG A 99 -18.09 9.26 -10.46
CA ARG A 99 -18.65 8.12 -11.18
C ARG A 99 -17.51 7.26 -11.74
N SER A 100 -17.67 5.95 -11.64
CA SER A 100 -16.82 4.95 -12.28
C SER A 100 -17.61 4.30 -13.41
N ASP A 101 -16.98 4.10 -14.56
CA ASP A 101 -17.64 3.54 -15.73
C ASP A 101 -16.97 2.21 -16.14
N PRO A 102 -17.54 1.06 -15.75
CA PRO A 102 -16.98 -0.25 -16.07
C PRO A 102 -17.12 -0.63 -17.55
N VAL A 103 -18.03 0.00 -18.30
CA VAL A 103 -18.18 -0.23 -19.74
C VAL A 103 -17.02 0.42 -20.49
N ARG A 104 -16.61 1.60 -20.02
CA ARG A 104 -15.50 2.35 -20.60
C ARG A 104 -14.14 1.69 -20.38
N SER A 105 -13.92 1.08 -19.24
CA SER A 105 -12.61 0.57 -18.84
C SER A 105 -12.75 -0.68 -17.96
N PRO A 106 -11.94 -1.72 -18.19
CA PRO A 106 -11.85 -2.85 -17.25
C PRO A 106 -11.21 -2.44 -15.92
N TYR A 107 -10.44 -1.34 -15.91
CA TYR A 107 -9.83 -0.74 -14.73
C TYR A 107 -10.77 0.25 -14.04
N TYR A 108 -10.63 0.39 -12.72
CA TYR A 108 -11.33 1.43 -11.97
C TYR A 108 -10.94 2.82 -12.45
N ASN A 109 -11.92 3.54 -12.98
CA ASN A 109 -11.75 4.88 -13.52
C ASN A 109 -12.64 5.88 -12.79
N ILE A 110 -12.31 7.16 -12.95
CA ILE A 110 -13.05 8.30 -12.44
C ILE A 110 -13.31 9.32 -13.56
N GLU A 111 -14.41 10.05 -13.45
CA GLU A 111 -14.74 11.17 -14.34
C GLU A 111 -14.00 12.44 -13.92
N LEU A 112 -12.69 12.50 -14.16
CA LEU A 112 -11.90 13.72 -13.97
C LEU A 112 -12.16 14.72 -15.11
N ARG A 113 -12.49 15.97 -14.77
CA ARG A 113 -12.74 17.05 -15.75
C ARG A 113 -11.63 18.08 -15.77
N GLU A 114 -11.18 18.49 -14.58
CA GLU A 114 -10.19 19.55 -14.46
C GLU A 114 -9.20 19.23 -13.35
N ILE A 115 -7.98 19.72 -13.51
CA ILE A 115 -7.00 19.84 -12.44
C ILE A 115 -6.77 21.33 -12.20
N HIS A 116 -6.85 21.78 -10.96
CA HIS A 116 -6.56 23.15 -10.57
C HIS A 116 -5.23 23.17 -9.80
N VAL A 117 -4.37 24.15 -10.09
CA VAL A 117 -3.12 24.36 -9.36
C VAL A 117 -3.13 25.78 -8.80
N GLY A 118 -3.08 25.90 -7.47
CA GLY A 118 -3.21 27.19 -6.79
C GLY A 118 -4.50 27.92 -7.14
N GLY A 119 -5.62 27.18 -7.22
CA GLY A 119 -6.96 27.70 -7.52
C GLY A 119 -7.23 28.06 -8.98
N LYS A 120 -6.32 27.73 -9.92
CA LYS A 120 -6.51 27.97 -11.36
C LYS A 120 -6.51 26.67 -12.14
N ALA A 121 -7.51 26.48 -12.98
CA ALA A 121 -7.59 25.34 -13.89
C ALA A 121 -6.38 25.29 -14.84
N LEU A 122 -5.89 24.07 -15.12
CA LEU A 122 -4.89 23.84 -16.15
C LEU A 122 -5.43 24.27 -17.51
N ARG A 123 -4.56 24.86 -18.33
CA ARG A 123 -4.89 25.34 -19.68
C ARG A 123 -4.87 24.19 -20.68
N VAL A 124 -5.80 23.25 -20.55
CA VAL A 124 -5.96 22.09 -21.42
C VAL A 124 -7.44 21.84 -21.72
N ASP A 125 -7.72 21.17 -22.82
CA ASP A 125 -9.08 20.69 -23.11
C ASP A 125 -9.47 19.60 -22.09
N PRO A 126 -10.60 19.71 -21.37
CA PRO A 126 -11.05 18.69 -20.41
C PRO A 126 -11.11 17.26 -20.98
N ARG A 127 -11.30 17.11 -22.30
CA ARG A 127 -11.29 15.81 -23.00
C ARG A 127 -9.95 15.07 -22.89
N VAL A 128 -8.86 15.77 -22.52
CA VAL A 128 -7.55 15.14 -22.28
C VAL A 128 -7.61 14.08 -21.19
N PHE A 129 -8.43 14.29 -20.15
CA PHE A 129 -8.60 13.33 -19.05
C PHE A 129 -9.60 12.22 -19.38
N ASP A 130 -10.30 12.36 -20.51
CA ASP A 130 -11.38 11.46 -20.93
C ASP A 130 -10.95 10.46 -22.04
N SER A 131 -9.67 10.46 -22.40
CA SER A 131 -9.16 9.67 -23.53
C SER A 131 -8.86 8.20 -23.17
N LYS A 132 -9.11 7.26 -24.10
CA LYS A 132 -8.90 5.81 -23.94
C LYS A 132 -9.63 5.28 -22.68
N HIS A 133 -8.89 4.82 -21.66
CA HIS A 133 -9.48 4.35 -20.39
C HIS A 133 -9.87 5.48 -19.43
N GLY A 134 -9.54 6.73 -19.78
CA GLY A 134 -9.78 7.91 -18.97
C GLY A 134 -8.73 8.15 -17.90
N THR A 135 -9.22 8.47 -16.72
CA THR A 135 -8.43 8.62 -15.51
C THR A 135 -8.60 7.37 -14.66
N VAL A 136 -7.57 6.53 -14.67
CA VAL A 136 -7.53 5.23 -13.99
C VAL A 136 -6.82 5.35 -12.66
N LEU A 137 -7.37 4.70 -11.63
CA LEU A 137 -6.72 4.49 -10.35
C LEU A 137 -5.91 3.20 -10.42
N ASP A 138 -4.60 3.30 -10.19
CA ASP A 138 -3.70 2.17 -10.33
C ASP A 138 -2.90 1.97 -9.03
N SER A 139 -3.28 0.96 -8.25
CA SER A 139 -2.59 0.58 -7.01
C SER A 139 -1.20 -0.01 -7.26
N GLY A 140 -0.92 -0.53 -8.47
CA GLY A 140 0.38 -1.09 -8.84
C GLY A 140 1.42 -0.04 -9.21
N THR A 141 1.02 1.22 -9.35
CA THR A 141 1.90 2.31 -9.75
C THR A 141 2.16 3.27 -8.60
N THR A 142 3.43 3.63 -8.35
CA THR A 142 3.79 4.58 -7.30
C THR A 142 3.38 6.02 -7.61
N TYR A 143 3.65 6.49 -8.83
CA TYR A 143 3.52 7.89 -9.24
C TYR A 143 2.28 8.15 -10.10
N ALA A 144 1.98 9.42 -10.37
CA ALA A 144 0.94 9.77 -11.35
C ALA A 144 1.55 9.99 -12.74
N TYR A 145 0.80 9.63 -13.78
CA TYR A 145 1.18 9.83 -15.17
C TYR A 145 0.05 10.55 -15.90
N LEU A 146 0.34 11.72 -16.44
CA LEU A 146 -0.60 12.54 -17.19
C LEU A 146 -0.27 12.49 -18.69
N PRO A 147 -1.28 12.62 -19.58
CA PRO A 147 -1.04 12.88 -20.99
C PRO A 147 -0.18 14.13 -21.18
N GLU A 148 0.63 14.17 -22.24
CA GLU A 148 1.66 15.20 -22.47
C GLU A 148 1.17 16.63 -22.23
N GLN A 149 0.03 17.02 -22.82
CA GLN A 149 -0.51 18.37 -22.69
C GLN A 149 -0.87 18.72 -21.23
N ALA A 150 -1.47 17.77 -20.50
CA ALA A 150 -1.81 17.93 -19.09
C ALA A 150 -0.57 17.96 -18.21
N PHE A 151 0.43 17.10 -18.46
CA PHE A 151 1.70 17.10 -17.74
C PHE A 151 2.45 18.42 -17.89
N VAL A 152 2.59 18.93 -19.12
CA VAL A 152 3.30 20.19 -19.38
C VAL A 152 2.59 21.35 -18.66
N SER A 153 1.26 21.44 -18.78
CA SER A 153 0.46 22.46 -18.11
C SER A 153 0.57 22.37 -16.57
N PHE A 154 0.52 21.16 -16.01
CA PHE A 154 0.66 20.91 -14.57
C PHE A 154 2.04 21.33 -14.06
N LYS A 155 3.11 20.84 -14.72
CA LYS A 155 4.50 21.15 -14.40
C LYS A 155 4.75 22.66 -14.40
N ASP A 156 4.29 23.35 -15.44
CA ASP A 156 4.50 24.79 -15.58
C ASP A 156 3.71 25.56 -14.51
N ALA A 157 2.47 25.14 -14.21
CA ALA A 157 1.65 25.74 -13.16
C ALA A 157 2.29 25.59 -11.78
N VAL A 158 2.80 24.40 -11.41
CA VAL A 158 3.49 24.21 -10.13
C VAL A 158 4.82 24.97 -10.09
N THR A 159 5.64 24.87 -11.14
CA THR A 159 6.96 25.54 -11.21
C THR A 159 6.82 27.07 -11.10
N SER A 160 5.73 27.64 -11.64
CA SER A 160 5.44 29.07 -11.54
C SER A 160 5.09 29.56 -10.13
N LYS A 161 4.84 28.65 -9.19
CA LYS A 161 4.48 28.98 -7.80
C LYS A 161 5.65 28.83 -6.84
N VAL A 162 6.74 28.21 -7.26
CA VAL A 162 7.88 27.84 -6.40
C VAL A 162 9.19 28.53 -6.81
N HIS A 163 9.10 29.75 -7.35
CA HIS A 163 10.27 30.50 -7.83
C HIS A 163 11.32 30.83 -6.76
N SER A 164 10.94 30.82 -5.48
CA SER A 164 11.84 31.00 -4.34
C SER A 164 12.74 29.78 -4.10
N LEU A 165 12.39 28.61 -4.63
CA LEU A 165 13.15 27.38 -4.44
C LEU A 165 14.23 27.21 -5.51
N LYS A 166 15.33 26.56 -5.12
CA LYS A 166 16.41 26.22 -6.06
C LYS A 166 16.06 24.94 -6.80
N LYS A 167 15.90 25.01 -8.13
CA LYS A 167 15.78 23.81 -8.96
C LYS A 167 17.08 23.00 -8.93
N ILE A 168 16.98 21.69 -8.67
CA ILE A 168 18.11 20.76 -8.60
C ILE A 168 17.84 19.52 -9.47
N ARG A 169 18.89 18.70 -9.69
CA ARG A 169 18.75 17.39 -10.36
C ARG A 169 18.02 16.40 -9.45
N GLY A 170 17.46 15.35 -10.05
CA GLY A 170 16.87 14.24 -9.32
C GLY A 170 17.88 13.39 -8.55
N PRO A 171 17.41 12.55 -7.62
CA PRO A 171 18.24 11.61 -6.89
C PRO A 171 18.88 10.56 -7.80
N ASP A 172 18.17 10.10 -8.84
CA ASP A 172 18.70 9.20 -9.85
C ASP A 172 18.98 9.98 -11.15
N PRO A 173 20.24 10.05 -11.61
CA PRO A 173 20.61 10.79 -12.81
C PRO A 173 20.06 10.18 -14.12
N ASN A 174 19.56 8.94 -14.10
CA ASN A 174 18.97 8.29 -15.26
C ASN A 174 17.57 8.84 -15.59
N TYR A 175 16.90 9.45 -14.60
CA TYR A 175 15.58 10.04 -14.75
C TYR A 175 15.67 11.57 -14.79
N LYS A 176 14.75 12.19 -15.54
CA LYS A 176 14.68 13.65 -15.69
C LYS A 176 13.69 14.25 -14.69
N ASP A 177 13.92 13.96 -13.41
CA ASP A 177 13.05 14.44 -12.34
C ASP A 177 13.10 15.97 -12.20
N ILE A 178 11.98 16.54 -11.76
CA ILE A 178 11.84 17.97 -11.52
C ILE A 178 11.83 18.18 -10.02
N CYS A 179 12.97 18.61 -9.49
CA CYS A 179 13.21 18.72 -8.06
C CYS A 179 13.57 20.14 -7.62
N PHE A 180 13.21 20.45 -6.38
CA PHE A 180 13.38 21.75 -5.76
C PHE A 180 13.98 21.58 -4.36
N ALA A 181 15.06 22.31 -4.08
CA ALA A 181 15.71 22.36 -2.77
C ALA A 181 15.33 23.63 -2.01
N GLY A 182 15.34 23.54 -0.67
CA GLY A 182 15.06 24.66 0.22
C GLY A 182 13.61 24.73 0.71
N ALA A 183 12.83 23.67 0.56
CA ALA A 183 11.44 23.62 1.01
C ALA A 183 11.28 23.26 2.51
N GLY A 184 12.34 22.77 3.15
CA GLY A 184 12.32 22.32 4.55
C GLY A 184 11.92 20.85 4.72
N ARG A 185 12.20 20.27 5.89
CA ARG A 185 12.00 18.83 6.14
C ARG A 185 10.57 18.44 6.50
N ASN A 186 9.84 19.39 7.11
CA ASN A 186 8.53 19.16 7.69
C ASN A 186 7.44 19.11 6.61
N VAL A 187 6.86 17.92 6.39
CA VAL A 187 5.83 17.71 5.34
C VAL A 187 4.62 18.58 5.59
N SER A 188 4.23 18.75 6.86
CA SER A 188 3.06 19.55 7.24
C SER A 188 3.19 21.02 6.86
N GLN A 189 4.41 21.54 6.66
CA GLN A 189 4.67 22.93 6.26
C GLN A 189 4.83 23.11 4.74
N LEU A 190 4.81 22.02 3.95
CA LEU A 190 5.01 22.14 2.50
C LEU A 190 3.92 22.94 1.81
N HIS A 191 2.73 23.03 2.39
CA HIS A 191 1.61 23.81 1.85
C HIS A 191 1.88 25.32 1.85
N GLU A 192 2.84 25.80 2.64
CA GLU A 192 3.28 27.20 2.66
C GLU A 192 4.16 27.54 1.45
N VAL A 193 4.78 26.51 0.86
CA VAL A 193 5.79 26.65 -0.20
C VAL A 193 5.26 26.18 -1.55
N PHE A 194 4.53 25.07 -1.57
CA PHE A 194 3.99 24.45 -2.77
C PHE A 194 2.47 24.67 -2.87
N PRO A 195 1.93 24.86 -4.09
CA PRO A 195 0.51 25.18 -4.27
C PRO A 195 -0.40 24.01 -3.92
N ALA A 196 -1.62 24.28 -3.44
CA ALA A 196 -2.68 23.28 -3.41
C ALA A 196 -3.02 22.82 -4.84
N VAL A 197 -3.39 21.54 -4.98
CA VAL A 197 -3.86 20.96 -6.23
C VAL A 197 -5.26 20.40 -6.01
N ASP A 198 -6.23 20.72 -6.87
CA ASP A 198 -7.57 20.16 -6.78
C ASP A 198 -7.89 19.34 -8.04
N MET A 199 -8.45 18.16 -7.86
CA MET A 199 -9.05 17.36 -8.93
C MET A 199 -10.56 17.57 -8.94
N VAL A 200 -11.11 18.09 -10.03
CA VAL A 200 -12.54 18.38 -10.16
C VAL A 200 -13.21 17.27 -10.97
N PHE A 201 -14.22 16.64 -10.37
CA PHE A 201 -14.93 15.52 -10.97
C PHE A 201 -16.14 15.97 -11.81
N GLY A 202 -16.70 15.07 -12.61
CA GLY A 202 -17.84 15.32 -13.50
C GLY A 202 -19.11 15.87 -12.81
N ASN A 203 -19.28 15.56 -11.52
CA ASN A 203 -20.36 16.06 -10.68
C ASN A 203 -20.05 17.41 -9.98
N GLY A 204 -18.88 18.00 -10.27
CA GLY A 204 -18.42 19.26 -9.67
C GLY A 204 -17.80 19.13 -8.27
N GLN A 205 -17.80 17.93 -7.66
CA GLN A 205 -17.06 17.69 -6.41
C GLN A 205 -15.55 17.79 -6.65
N LYS A 206 -14.81 18.10 -5.59
CA LYS A 206 -13.37 18.33 -5.65
C LYS A 206 -12.63 17.46 -4.65
N LEU A 207 -11.60 16.76 -5.11
CA LEU A 207 -10.59 16.15 -4.25
C LEU A 207 -9.41 17.11 -4.14
N SER A 208 -9.22 17.70 -2.97
CA SER A 208 -8.07 18.53 -2.67
C SER A 208 -6.85 17.70 -2.30
N LEU A 209 -5.73 17.98 -2.93
CA LEU A 209 -4.45 17.31 -2.77
C LEU A 209 -3.44 18.25 -2.10
N THR A 210 -2.81 17.75 -1.03
CA THR A 210 -1.70 18.43 -0.38
C THR A 210 -0.39 18.14 -1.14
N PRO A 211 0.70 18.87 -0.87
CA PRO A 211 1.98 18.63 -1.53
C PRO A 211 2.48 17.19 -1.43
N GLU A 212 2.18 16.45 -0.34
CA GLU A 212 2.56 15.04 -0.23
C GLU A 212 1.90 14.12 -1.27
N ASN A 213 0.78 14.56 -1.85
CA ASN A 213 0.04 13.79 -2.85
C ASN A 213 0.59 13.92 -4.27
N TYR A 214 1.51 14.85 -4.52
CA TYR A 214 2.13 15.01 -5.84
C TYR A 214 3.64 15.24 -5.79
N LEU A 215 4.25 15.19 -4.60
CA LEU A 215 5.70 15.28 -4.39
C LEU A 215 6.25 13.99 -3.77
N PHE A 216 7.52 13.69 -4.06
CA PHE A 216 8.31 12.71 -3.33
C PHE A 216 9.62 13.32 -2.82
N ARG A 217 10.16 12.76 -1.74
CA ARG A 217 11.39 13.24 -1.09
C ARG A 217 12.61 12.96 -1.96
N HIS A 218 13.53 13.93 -2.05
CA HIS A 218 14.81 13.70 -2.67
C HIS A 218 15.72 12.93 -1.70
N SER A 219 16.08 11.69 -2.03
CA SER A 219 16.85 10.78 -1.15
C SER A 219 18.31 11.18 -0.86
N LYS A 220 18.79 12.31 -1.38
CA LYS A 220 20.20 12.74 -1.29
C LYS A 220 20.37 14.20 -0.86
N VAL A 221 19.35 15.03 -1.08
CA VAL A 221 19.37 16.44 -0.69
C VAL A 221 18.24 16.65 0.29
N ASP A 222 18.63 16.90 1.53
CA ASP A 222 17.71 17.10 2.60
C ASP A 222 16.85 18.36 2.42
N GLY A 223 15.57 18.29 2.81
CA GLY A 223 14.59 19.36 2.57
C GLY A 223 14.32 19.67 1.10
N ALA A 224 14.62 18.73 0.19
CA ALA A 224 14.30 18.82 -1.23
C ALA A 224 13.25 17.79 -1.65
N TYR A 225 12.42 18.17 -2.60
CA TYR A 225 11.31 17.37 -3.11
C TYR A 225 11.23 17.43 -4.62
N CYS A 226 10.66 16.39 -5.21
CA CYS A 226 10.52 16.21 -6.65
C CYS A 226 9.04 16.01 -7.00
N LEU A 227 8.61 16.47 -8.19
CA LEU A 227 7.28 16.14 -8.71
C LEU A 227 7.17 14.62 -8.91
N GLY A 228 6.20 14.00 -8.25
CA GLY A 228 5.80 12.61 -8.48
C GLY A 228 4.67 12.48 -9.50
N VAL A 229 4.65 13.40 -10.47
CA VAL A 229 3.74 13.43 -11.62
C VAL A 229 4.62 13.46 -12.85
N PHE A 230 4.39 12.55 -13.79
CA PHE A 230 5.21 12.36 -14.98
C PHE A 230 4.36 12.39 -16.25
N GLN A 231 5.02 12.50 -17.40
CA GLN A 231 4.38 12.33 -18.70
C GLN A 231 4.15 10.85 -18.98
N ASN A 232 2.94 10.47 -19.41
CA ASN A 232 2.61 9.09 -19.78
C ASN A 232 3.09 8.70 -21.20
N GLY A 233 4.31 9.09 -21.57
CA GLY A 233 4.86 8.86 -22.91
C GLY A 233 3.91 9.31 -24.02
N LYS A 234 3.48 8.35 -24.85
CA LYS A 234 2.49 8.53 -25.93
C LYS A 234 1.10 7.98 -25.57
N ASP A 235 0.92 7.40 -24.38
CA ASP A 235 -0.37 6.88 -23.95
C ASP A 235 -1.26 8.04 -23.47
N PRO A 236 -2.46 8.23 -24.04
CA PRO A 236 -3.37 9.31 -23.64
C PRO A 236 -4.16 9.00 -22.36
N THR A 237 -3.97 7.84 -21.72
CA THR A 237 -4.59 7.53 -20.43
C THR A 237 -3.92 8.33 -19.30
N THR A 238 -4.73 8.82 -18.37
CA THR A 238 -4.25 9.35 -17.09
C THR A 238 -4.18 8.22 -16.07
N LEU A 239 -3.03 8.02 -15.44
CA LEU A 239 -2.84 7.03 -14.38
C LEU A 239 -2.59 7.76 -13.05
N LEU A 240 -3.42 7.46 -12.05
CA LEU A 240 -3.28 7.98 -10.70
C LEU A 240 -2.75 6.85 -9.80
N GLY A 241 -1.45 6.90 -9.53
CA GLY A 241 -0.78 5.96 -8.64
C GLY A 241 -0.96 6.28 -7.15
N GLY A 242 -0.35 5.45 -6.30
CA GLY A 242 -0.46 5.54 -4.84
C GLY A 242 -0.10 6.90 -4.25
N ILE A 243 0.79 7.66 -4.89
CA ILE A 243 1.15 9.02 -4.45
C ILE A 243 -0.07 9.94 -4.31
N ILE A 244 -1.03 9.88 -5.26
CA ILE A 244 -2.19 10.77 -5.29
C ILE A 244 -3.11 10.55 -4.09
N VAL A 245 -3.12 9.33 -3.56
CA VAL A 245 -4.09 8.88 -2.55
C VAL A 245 -3.45 8.59 -1.19
N ARG A 246 -2.22 9.04 -0.96
CA ARG A 246 -1.63 9.11 0.39
C ARG A 246 -2.57 9.85 1.35
N ASN A 247 -2.72 9.32 2.56
CA ASN A 247 -3.66 9.83 3.58
C ASN A 247 -5.07 10.07 3.02
N THR A 248 -5.50 9.16 2.15
CA THR A 248 -6.82 9.18 1.54
C THR A 248 -7.36 7.76 1.51
N LEU A 249 -8.49 7.55 2.18
CA LEU A 249 -9.25 6.32 2.01
C LEU A 249 -9.98 6.41 0.67
N VAL A 250 -9.68 5.48 -0.23
CA VAL A 250 -10.34 5.35 -1.53
C VAL A 250 -11.28 4.16 -1.48
N THR A 251 -12.58 4.42 -1.57
CA THR A 251 -13.63 3.39 -1.59
C THR A 251 -14.06 3.12 -3.02
N TYR A 252 -13.90 1.87 -3.44
CA TYR A 252 -14.33 1.36 -4.73
C TYR A 252 -15.71 0.73 -4.56
N ASP A 253 -16.77 1.54 -4.66
CA ASP A 253 -18.16 1.08 -4.57
C ASP A 253 -18.59 0.53 -5.94
N ARG A 254 -18.30 -0.76 -6.13
CA ARG A 254 -18.49 -1.45 -7.41
C ARG A 254 -19.96 -1.64 -7.73
N HIS A 255 -20.78 -1.87 -6.71
CA HIS A 255 -22.23 -2.00 -6.80
C HIS A 255 -22.90 -0.75 -7.35
N ASN A 256 -22.52 0.43 -6.83
CA ASN A 256 -23.11 1.71 -7.23
C ASN A 256 -22.28 2.45 -8.29
N GLU A 257 -21.28 1.78 -8.89
CA GLU A 257 -20.43 2.33 -9.95
C GLU A 257 -19.81 3.70 -9.58
N LYS A 258 -19.29 3.85 -8.36
CA LYS A 258 -18.68 5.11 -7.90
C LYS A 258 -17.41 4.87 -7.09
N ILE A 259 -16.49 5.83 -7.15
CA ILE A 259 -15.30 5.88 -6.31
C ILE A 259 -15.46 7.01 -5.30
N GLY A 260 -15.31 6.69 -4.02
CA GLY A 260 -15.29 7.65 -2.91
C GLY A 260 -13.86 7.97 -2.47
N PHE A 261 -13.59 9.21 -2.11
CA PHE A 261 -12.32 9.68 -1.57
C PHE A 261 -12.56 10.41 -0.25
N TRP A 262 -11.90 9.97 0.81
CA TRP A 262 -11.96 10.61 2.12
C TRP A 262 -10.56 10.88 2.66
N LYS A 263 -10.24 12.15 2.86
CA LYS A 263 -8.96 12.57 3.44
C LYS A 263 -8.92 12.19 4.92
N THR A 264 -7.99 11.31 5.28
CA THR A 264 -7.86 10.80 6.64
C THR A 264 -6.45 10.28 6.89
N ASN A 265 -6.01 10.27 8.16
CA ASN A 265 -4.76 9.64 8.53
C ASN A 265 -4.86 8.11 8.42
N CYS A 266 -4.29 7.54 7.35
CA CYS A 266 -4.42 6.12 7.06
C CYS A 266 -3.68 5.22 8.06
N SER A 267 -2.67 5.73 8.79
CA SER A 267 -1.95 4.93 9.78
C SER A 267 -2.78 4.66 11.04
N GLU A 268 -3.75 5.52 11.34
CA GLU A 268 -4.63 5.42 12.52
C GLU A 268 -6.05 4.96 12.14
N LEU A 269 -6.28 4.65 10.87
CA LEU A 269 -7.63 4.34 10.39
C LEU A 269 -8.16 3.06 11.03
N TRP A 270 -7.32 2.02 11.12
CA TRP A 270 -7.70 0.74 11.70
C TRP A 270 -8.18 0.89 13.15
N GLU A 271 -7.38 1.54 13.99
CA GLU A 271 -7.73 1.80 15.40
C GLU A 271 -9.04 2.59 15.53
N ARG A 272 -9.23 3.63 14.70
CA ARG A 272 -10.45 4.46 14.73
C ARG A 272 -11.71 3.70 14.31
N LEU A 273 -11.60 2.78 13.35
CA LEU A 273 -12.72 1.94 12.95
C LEU A 273 -13.09 0.91 14.04
N HIS A 274 -12.12 0.43 14.83
CA HIS A 274 -12.35 -0.53 15.90
C HIS A 274 -12.81 0.09 17.22
N ILE A 275 -12.48 1.35 17.48
CA ILE A 275 -12.99 2.11 18.64
C ILE A 275 -14.47 2.48 18.45
N GLY A 276 -14.97 2.46 17.20
CA GLY A 276 -16.35 2.78 16.82
C GLY A 276 -17.37 1.65 16.98
N GLY A 277 -17.15 0.68 17.88
CA GLY A 277 -18.10 -0.38 18.23
C GLY A 277 -19.39 0.13 18.89
N ALA A 278 -20.10 1.05 18.24
CA ALA A 278 -21.49 1.34 18.50
C ALA A 278 -22.32 0.26 17.80
N SER A 279 -22.85 -0.64 18.62
CA SER A 279 -23.91 -1.60 18.33
C SER A 279 -24.75 -1.26 17.09
N SER A 280 -24.64 -2.07 16.04
CA SER A 280 -25.69 -2.12 15.02
C SER A 280 -26.97 -2.68 15.68
N PRO A 281 -28.17 -2.12 15.39
CA PRO A 281 -29.41 -2.65 15.95
C PRO A 281 -29.66 -4.05 15.37
N ALA A 282 -29.91 -5.02 16.25
CA ALA A 282 -30.36 -6.33 15.83
C ALA A 282 -31.69 -6.21 15.06
N PRO A 283 -31.95 -7.07 14.06
CA PRO A 283 -33.25 -7.14 13.41
C PRO A 283 -34.30 -7.55 14.46
N SER A 284 -35.41 -6.84 14.48
CA SER A 284 -36.60 -7.18 15.27
C SER A 284 -37.11 -8.57 14.91
N SER A 285 -37.05 -9.51 15.85
CA SER A 285 -37.82 -10.76 15.79
C SER A 285 -38.79 -10.82 16.97
N ASP A 286 -40.07 -10.77 16.64
CA ASP A 286 -41.18 -10.95 17.55
C ASP A 286 -41.37 -12.45 17.88
N THR A 287 -42.00 -12.71 19.02
CA THR A 287 -42.55 -13.99 19.54
C THR A 287 -41.63 -15.10 20.11
N GLY A 288 -41.98 -15.53 21.33
CA GLY A 288 -41.92 -16.95 21.73
C GLY A 288 -41.07 -17.29 22.95
N SER A 289 -41.69 -17.27 24.13
CA SER A 289 -41.15 -17.78 25.40
C SER A 289 -40.79 -19.27 25.37
N GLN A 290 -39.57 -19.64 25.78
CA GLN A 290 -39.31 -20.86 26.55
C GLN A 290 -37.99 -20.76 27.33
N ALA A 291 -38.01 -21.34 28.52
CA ALA A 291 -36.98 -21.26 29.54
C ALA A 291 -35.84 -22.28 29.30
N ASP A 292 -34.68 -21.89 29.85
CA ASP A 292 -33.69 -22.71 30.55
C ASP A 292 -32.38 -23.09 29.84
N MET A 293 -31.34 -23.18 30.69
CA MET A 293 -29.94 -23.56 30.51
C MET A 293 -28.96 -22.49 30.00
N SER A 294 -28.39 -21.78 30.96
CA SER A 294 -27.09 -21.10 30.84
C SER A 294 -26.01 -22.07 30.31
N PRO A 295 -25.29 -21.74 29.22
CA PRO A 295 -24.08 -22.44 28.85
C PRO A 295 -22.93 -22.01 29.77
N ALA A 296 -22.13 -22.98 30.21
CA ALA A 296 -20.88 -22.74 30.93
C ALA A 296 -19.94 -21.82 30.11
N PRO A 297 -19.12 -20.98 30.77
CA PRO A 297 -18.15 -20.15 30.08
C PRO A 297 -17.19 -21.02 29.29
N ALA A 298 -16.96 -20.66 28.02
CA ALA A 298 -15.99 -21.31 27.16
C ALA A 298 -14.58 -21.21 27.78
N PRO A 299 -13.74 -22.25 27.67
CA PRO A 299 -12.37 -22.19 28.16
C PRO A 299 -11.62 -21.08 27.41
N SER A 300 -11.22 -20.07 28.17
CA SER A 300 -10.30 -19.03 27.73
C SER A 300 -8.91 -19.66 27.66
N GLY A 301 -8.24 -19.53 26.51
CA GLY A 301 -6.83 -19.88 26.35
C GLY A 301 -6.58 -20.87 25.21
N LEU A 302 -6.33 -20.34 24.01
CA LEU A 302 -5.38 -21.00 23.11
C LEU A 302 -3.97 -20.73 23.66
N PRO A 303 -3.04 -21.70 23.57
CA PRO A 303 -1.74 -21.60 24.22
C PRO A 303 -0.92 -20.41 23.70
N GLU A 304 -0.42 -19.59 24.62
CA GLU A 304 0.79 -18.79 24.35
C GLU A 304 1.90 -19.77 23.94
N PHE A 305 2.46 -19.58 22.75
CA PHE A 305 3.63 -20.33 22.34
C PHE A 305 4.87 -19.52 22.72
N ASP A 306 5.61 -20.02 23.71
CA ASP A 306 6.90 -19.45 24.09
C ASP A 306 7.94 -19.77 23.00
N VAL A 307 8.29 -18.76 22.20
CA VAL A 307 9.34 -18.90 21.18
C VAL A 307 10.70 -18.70 21.85
N GLY A 308 11.38 -19.81 22.15
CA GLY A 308 12.71 -19.80 22.79
C GLY A 308 13.89 -19.65 21.84
N LEU A 309 13.72 -19.88 20.54
CA LEU A 309 14.76 -19.77 19.52
C LEU A 309 14.15 -19.61 18.13
N ILE A 310 14.69 -18.70 17.33
CA ILE A 310 14.39 -18.60 15.89
C ILE A 310 15.69 -18.88 15.13
N THR A 311 15.63 -19.78 14.15
CA THR A 311 16.79 -20.10 13.30
C THR A 311 16.58 -19.57 11.89
N ILE A 312 17.57 -18.86 11.35
CA ILE A 312 17.58 -18.35 9.97
C ILE A 312 18.72 -19.03 9.22
N ASP A 313 18.41 -19.68 8.11
CA ASP A 313 19.43 -20.24 7.21
C ASP A 313 19.68 -19.26 6.06
N MET A 314 20.91 -18.72 6.00
CA MET A 314 21.32 -17.72 5.03
C MET A 314 22.39 -18.31 4.10
N SER A 315 22.12 -18.37 2.80
CA SER A 315 23.08 -18.82 1.79
C SER A 315 23.72 -17.62 1.09
N ILE A 316 25.05 -17.50 1.17
CA ILE A 316 25.81 -16.41 0.54
C ILE A 316 26.78 -17.03 -0.46
N ASN A 317 26.80 -16.53 -1.70
CA ASN A 317 27.71 -16.99 -2.75
C ASN A 317 29.15 -16.45 -2.56
N VAL A 318 29.71 -16.68 -1.39
CA VAL A 318 31.07 -16.32 -0.98
C VAL A 318 31.62 -17.48 -0.14
N THR A 319 32.88 -17.84 -0.34
CA THR A 319 33.55 -18.88 0.46
C THR A 319 33.73 -18.44 1.91
N TYR A 320 33.58 -19.36 2.87
CA TYR A 320 33.65 -19.04 4.30
C TYR A 320 34.88 -18.22 4.74
N PRO A 321 36.11 -18.46 4.24
CA PRO A 321 37.27 -17.65 4.61
C PRO A 321 37.11 -16.15 4.30
N ASN A 322 36.44 -15.83 3.19
CA ASN A 322 36.19 -14.44 2.77
C ASN A 322 35.00 -13.83 3.51
N LEU A 323 34.04 -14.66 3.94
CA LEU A 323 32.85 -14.22 4.67
C LEU A 323 33.10 -14.02 6.16
N LYS A 324 34.01 -14.81 6.75
CA LYS A 324 34.33 -14.82 8.18
C LYS A 324 34.62 -13.42 8.78
N PRO A 325 35.37 -12.52 8.14
CA PRO A 325 35.61 -11.18 8.67
C PRO A 325 34.34 -10.31 8.79
N HIS A 326 33.30 -10.61 8.01
CA HIS A 326 32.06 -9.82 7.92
C HIS A 326 30.90 -10.39 8.74
N LEU A 327 31.08 -11.53 9.43
CA LEU A 327 30.01 -12.16 10.22
C LEU A 327 29.49 -11.23 11.33
N HIS A 328 30.35 -10.41 11.93
CA HIS A 328 29.93 -9.47 12.95
C HIS A 328 29.01 -8.39 12.37
N GLU A 329 29.39 -7.77 11.25
CA GLU A 329 28.59 -6.78 10.56
C GLU A 329 27.24 -7.36 10.10
N LEU A 330 27.23 -8.58 9.58
CA LEU A 330 25.99 -9.30 9.24
C LEU A 330 25.09 -9.51 10.46
N SER A 331 25.66 -9.87 11.61
CA SER A 331 24.88 -10.01 12.84
C SER A 331 24.26 -8.69 13.32
N GLU A 332 24.98 -7.57 13.16
CA GLU A 332 24.47 -6.24 13.50
C GLU A 332 23.36 -5.79 12.54
N LEU A 333 23.47 -6.11 11.25
CA LEU A 333 22.43 -5.84 10.26
C LEU A 333 21.16 -6.64 10.55
N ILE A 334 21.30 -7.94 10.85
CA ILE A 334 20.16 -8.79 11.24
C ILE A 334 19.51 -8.23 12.50
N ALA A 335 20.29 -7.88 13.52
CA ALA A 335 19.76 -7.33 14.77
C ALA A 335 19.04 -5.99 14.56
N LYS A 336 19.60 -5.11 13.73
CA LYS A 336 19.00 -3.83 13.37
C LYS A 336 17.68 -3.99 12.63
N GLU A 337 17.62 -4.92 11.68
CA GLU A 337 16.41 -5.19 10.89
C GLU A 337 15.28 -5.76 11.77
N LEU A 338 15.64 -6.55 12.77
CA LEU A 338 14.72 -7.15 13.72
C LEU A 338 14.42 -6.26 14.94
N GLU A 339 15.03 -5.08 15.03
CA GLU A 339 14.91 -4.15 16.16
C GLU A 339 15.27 -4.79 17.52
N ILE A 340 16.27 -5.67 17.54
CA ILE A 340 16.78 -6.38 18.73
C ILE A 340 18.26 -6.06 19.03
N ASP A 341 18.74 -6.45 20.21
CA ASP A 341 20.15 -6.31 20.57
C ASP A 341 21.01 -7.31 19.79
N SER A 342 22.17 -6.89 19.26
CA SER A 342 23.05 -7.76 18.47
C SER A 342 23.56 -8.98 19.24
N ARG A 343 23.59 -8.94 20.58
CA ARG A 343 23.96 -10.10 21.43
C ARG A 343 22.94 -11.25 21.36
N GLN A 344 21.74 -10.97 20.88
CA GLN A 344 20.68 -11.95 20.66
C GLN A 344 20.87 -12.73 19.37
N VAL A 345 21.69 -12.26 18.42
CA VAL A 345 21.93 -12.91 17.14
C VAL A 345 23.28 -13.63 17.17
N ARG A 346 23.28 -14.95 16.95
CA ARG A 346 24.50 -15.77 17.02
C ARG A 346 24.59 -16.73 15.84
N VAL A 347 25.81 -16.95 15.34
CA VAL A 347 26.07 -18.03 14.39
C VAL A 347 25.96 -19.36 15.13
N MET A 348 25.08 -20.25 14.66
CA MET A 348 24.89 -21.59 15.20
C MET A 348 25.68 -22.64 14.41
N ASN A 349 25.64 -22.55 13.08
CA ASN A 349 26.34 -23.48 12.20
C ASN A 349 26.78 -22.77 10.92
N VAL A 350 27.88 -23.26 10.35
CA VAL A 350 28.35 -22.81 9.04
C VAL A 350 28.75 -24.01 8.21
N THR A 351 28.13 -24.15 7.05
CA THR A 351 28.42 -25.20 6.07
C THR A 351 28.91 -24.58 4.77
N SER A 352 30.04 -25.07 4.27
CA SER A 352 30.55 -24.66 2.95
C SER A 352 30.01 -25.61 1.88
N GLN A 353 29.42 -25.05 0.82
CA GLN A 353 28.90 -25.80 -0.33
C GLN A 353 29.50 -25.25 -1.62
N GLY A 354 30.65 -25.79 -2.02
CA GLY A 354 31.38 -25.29 -3.18
C GLY A 354 31.85 -23.84 -2.98
N ASN A 355 31.34 -22.92 -3.80
CA ASN A 355 31.66 -21.48 -3.73
C ASN A 355 30.72 -20.68 -2.82
N SER A 356 29.69 -21.32 -2.25
CA SER A 356 28.76 -20.68 -1.32
C SER A 356 28.97 -21.14 0.13
N THR A 357 28.53 -20.31 1.06
CA THR A 357 28.49 -20.58 2.49
C THR A 357 27.06 -20.49 2.97
N LEU A 358 26.56 -21.56 3.57
CA LEU A 358 25.30 -21.59 4.31
C LEU A 358 25.60 -21.29 5.78
N ILE A 359 25.01 -20.22 6.32
CA ILE A 359 25.12 -19.85 7.73
C ILE A 359 23.76 -20.04 8.38
N ARG A 360 23.71 -20.83 9.44
CA ARG A 360 22.57 -20.87 10.35
C ARG A 360 22.78 -19.86 11.46
N TRP A 361 21.92 -18.86 11.52
CA TRP A 361 21.83 -17.89 12.60
C TRP A 361 20.78 -18.33 13.62
N GLY A 362 21.04 -18.09 14.89
CA GLY A 362 20.09 -18.27 15.99
C GLY A 362 19.80 -16.93 16.63
N ILE A 363 18.53 -16.61 16.77
CA ILE A 363 18.03 -15.44 17.51
C ILE A 363 17.51 -15.94 18.85
N PHE A 364 17.96 -15.32 19.94
CA PHE A 364 17.66 -15.73 21.30
C PHE A 364 16.87 -14.62 22.06
N PRO A 365 16.08 -14.97 23.08
CA PRO A 365 15.44 -14.00 23.97
C PRO A 365 16.42 -13.04 24.65
N ALA A 366 15.93 -11.86 25.06
CA ALA A 366 16.72 -10.89 25.81
C ALA A 366 16.74 -11.26 27.29
N GLY A 367 17.86 -11.76 27.80
CA GLY A 367 18.04 -12.05 29.23
C GLY A 367 17.65 -13.48 29.65
N PRO A 368 17.36 -13.74 30.94
CA PRO A 368 17.07 -15.07 31.48
C PRO A 368 15.65 -15.57 31.18
N ASP A 369 14.84 -14.77 30.49
CA ASP A 369 13.48 -15.15 30.09
C ASP A 369 13.56 -16.18 28.95
N ASN A 370 12.86 -17.30 29.10
CA ASN A 370 12.92 -18.42 28.14
C ASN A 370 12.08 -18.18 26.86
N ALA A 371 11.55 -16.98 26.65
CA ALA A 371 10.61 -16.66 25.59
C ALA A 371 10.85 -15.26 24.98
N MET A 372 10.75 -15.14 23.65
CA MET A 372 10.72 -13.86 22.96
C MET A 372 9.35 -13.21 23.04
N SER A 373 9.30 -11.87 22.96
CA SER A 373 8.04 -11.15 22.75
C SER A 373 7.36 -11.60 21.44
N ASN A 374 6.04 -11.73 21.47
CA ASN A 374 5.21 -12.06 20.29
C ASN A 374 5.50 -11.11 19.10
N THR A 375 5.81 -9.84 19.38
CA THR A 375 6.18 -8.86 18.37
C THR A 375 7.48 -9.23 17.66
N THR A 376 8.52 -9.63 18.42
CA THR A 376 9.82 -10.04 17.86
C THR A 376 9.70 -11.33 17.05
N ALA A 377 8.89 -12.29 17.52
CA ALA A 377 8.65 -13.53 16.79
C ALA A 377 7.93 -13.29 15.46
N MET A 378 6.95 -12.39 15.42
CA MET A 378 6.24 -12.03 14.18
C MET A 378 7.11 -11.21 13.21
N VAL A 379 7.93 -10.27 13.69
CA VAL A 379 8.86 -9.51 12.83
C VAL A 379 9.91 -10.42 12.23
N ALA A 380 10.48 -11.34 13.02
CA ALA A 380 11.48 -12.28 12.51
C ALA A 380 10.90 -13.24 11.47
N SER A 381 9.65 -13.72 11.63
CA SER A 381 9.01 -14.65 10.69
C SER A 381 8.48 -14.00 9.41
N THR A 382 8.26 -12.68 9.41
CA THR A 382 7.79 -11.94 8.22
C THR A 382 8.92 -11.31 7.39
N ARG A 383 10.12 -11.11 7.97
CA ARG A 383 11.25 -10.47 7.29
C ARG A 383 12.39 -11.42 6.88
N THR A 384 12.22 -12.73 7.04
CA THR A 384 13.27 -13.75 6.76
C THR A 384 13.05 -14.57 5.49
N TYR A 385 12.13 -14.16 4.62
CA TYR A 385 11.99 -14.69 3.26
C TYR A 385 12.67 -13.78 2.24
#